data_AF-A0A661BH66-F1
#
_entry.id   AF-A0A661BH66-F1
#
_cell.length_a   1.000
_cell.length_b   1.000
_cell.length_c   1.000
_cell.angle_alpha   90.00
_cell.angle_beta   90.00
_cell.angle_gamma   90.00
#
_symmetry.space_group_name_H-M   'P 1'
#
loop_
_entity.id
_entity.type
_entity.pdbx_description
1 polymer ?
#
loop_
_entity_poly.entity_id
_entity_poly.type
_entity_poly.pdbx_seq_one_letter_code
_entity_poly.pdbx_strand_id
1 'polypeptide(L)'
;ENIENFLLDRTSISMDIKTPSSGESGKYCQENLSLLRPVDVVKFTIAHREDFLWAKRFVNKNKFISSIFFQPVWGRLSAKRLAQWIIEEIPQVRLSVQLHKILKLP
;
A
#
# COMPACT_ATOMS: atom_id res chain seq x y z
N GLU A 1 2.69 -8.86 -13.93
CA GLU A 1 3.67 -8.64 -15.01
C GLU A 1 4.95 -8.05 -14.41
N ASN A 2 6.10 -8.35 -14.99
CA ASN A 2 7.39 -7.78 -14.58
C ASN A 2 7.41 -6.28 -14.92
N ILE A 3 7.92 -5.42 -14.02
CA ILE A 3 7.91 -3.96 -14.19
C ILE A 3 9.13 -3.36 -14.89
N GLU A 4 10.16 -4.14 -15.25
CA GLU A 4 11.45 -3.65 -15.80
C GLU A 4 11.27 -2.66 -16.95
N ASN A 5 10.37 -2.95 -17.89
CA ASN A 5 10.12 -2.11 -19.07
C ASN A 5 9.44 -0.76 -18.76
N PHE A 6 8.98 -0.55 -17.52
CA PHE A 6 8.30 0.68 -17.09
C PHE A 6 9.19 1.58 -16.22
N LEU A 7 10.43 1.16 -15.94
CA LEU A 7 11.41 1.88 -15.11
C LEU A 7 12.11 2.98 -15.92
N LEU A 8 11.37 4.04 -16.24
CA LEU A 8 11.86 5.20 -16.98
C LEU A 8 12.34 6.33 -16.05
N ASP A 9 13.08 7.29 -16.62
CA ASP A 9 13.41 8.52 -15.91
C ASP A 9 12.15 9.36 -15.65
N ARG A 10 12.10 10.02 -14.49
CA ARG A 10 10.98 10.85 -14.02
C ARG A 10 9.61 10.15 -13.92
N THR A 11 9.56 8.83 -13.95
CA THR A 11 8.36 8.06 -13.61
C THR A 11 8.43 7.52 -12.19
N SER A 12 7.28 7.35 -11.57
CA SER A 12 7.14 6.63 -10.30
C SER A 12 6.15 5.48 -10.46
N ILE A 13 6.51 4.31 -9.97
CA ILE A 13 5.63 3.14 -9.93
C ILE A 13 4.85 3.16 -8.61
N SER A 14 3.53 2.99 -8.70
CA SER A 14 2.68 2.70 -7.54
C SER A 14 2.21 1.25 -7.63
N MET A 15 2.86 0.36 -6.90
CA MET A 15 2.49 -1.06 -6.84
C MET A 15 1.41 -1.31 -5.79
N ASP A 16 0.30 -1.91 -6.17
CA ASP A 16 -0.80 -2.23 -5.25
C ASP A 16 -0.72 -3.70 -4.81
N ILE A 17 -0.38 -3.93 -3.54
CA ILE A 17 -0.38 -5.26 -2.94
C ILE A 17 -1.77 -5.52 -2.35
N LYS A 18 -2.44 -6.52 -2.93
CA LYS A 18 -3.79 -6.90 -2.58
C LYS A 18 -3.84 -7.62 -1.22
N THR A 19 -4.66 -7.10 -0.31
CA THR A 19 -4.93 -7.68 1.01
C THR A 19 -5.96 -8.81 0.92
N PRO A 20 -6.07 -9.68 1.94
CA PRO A 20 -7.02 -10.81 1.95
C PRO A 20 -8.46 -10.43 1.61
N SER A 21 -8.95 -9.28 2.09
CA SER A 21 -10.32 -8.84 1.84
C SER A 21 -10.66 -8.63 0.36
N SER A 22 -9.67 -8.49 -0.52
CA SER A 22 -9.90 -8.32 -1.95
C SER A 22 -10.23 -9.62 -2.68
N GLY A 23 -10.09 -10.79 -2.04
CA GLY A 23 -10.21 -12.11 -2.67
C GLY A 23 -9.05 -12.47 -3.61
N GLU A 24 -8.06 -11.59 -3.76
CA GLU A 24 -6.96 -11.67 -4.72
C GLU A 24 -5.59 -11.66 -4.03
N SER A 25 -5.56 -11.91 -2.72
CA SER A 25 -4.32 -11.94 -1.94
C SER A 25 -3.36 -13.01 -2.46
N GLY A 26 -2.09 -12.65 -2.62
CA GLY A 26 -1.05 -13.55 -3.13
C GLY A 26 -0.85 -13.49 -4.64
N LYS A 27 -1.65 -12.71 -5.38
CA LYS A 27 -1.42 -12.45 -6.81
C LYS A 27 -0.58 -11.18 -7.00
N TYR A 28 0.72 -11.28 -6.77
CA TYR A 28 1.68 -10.25 -7.15
C TYR A 28 2.99 -10.91 -7.62
N CYS A 29 3.69 -10.29 -8.55
CA CYS A 29 5.01 -10.74 -9.00
C CYS A 29 6.04 -10.28 -7.96
N GLN A 30 6.55 -11.23 -7.18
CA GLN A 30 7.40 -10.96 -6.03
C GLN A 30 8.74 -10.33 -6.45
N GLU A 31 9.23 -10.69 -7.62
CA GLU A 31 10.43 -10.15 -8.26
C GLU A 31 10.34 -8.62 -8.43
N ASN A 32 9.13 -8.09 -8.61
CA ASN A 32 8.96 -6.65 -8.75
C ASN A 32 9.29 -5.88 -7.47
N LEU A 33 9.21 -6.51 -6.28
CA LEU A 33 9.56 -5.83 -5.02
C LEU A 33 11.03 -5.39 -5.02
N SER A 34 11.93 -6.19 -5.62
CA SER A 34 13.35 -5.85 -5.73
C SER A 34 13.66 -4.80 -6.80
N LEU A 35 12.74 -4.56 -7.73
CA LEU A 35 12.89 -3.58 -8.80
C LEU A 35 12.45 -2.16 -8.40
N LEU A 36 11.74 -2.02 -7.28
CA LEU A 36 11.25 -0.72 -6.81
C LEU A 36 12.38 0.18 -6.32
N ARG A 37 12.31 1.45 -6.71
CA ARG A 37 13.27 2.50 -6.39
C ARG A 37 12.75 3.40 -5.24
N PRO A 38 13.58 4.26 -4.64
CA PRO A 38 13.15 5.16 -3.57
C PRO A 38 11.98 6.09 -3.93
N VAL A 39 11.85 6.43 -5.22
CA VAL A 39 10.76 7.30 -5.75
C VAL A 39 9.44 6.55 -5.92
N ASP A 40 9.46 5.22 -5.87
CA ASP A 40 8.29 4.38 -6.07
C ASP A 40 7.54 4.14 -4.75
N VAL A 41 6.33 3.61 -4.85
CA VAL A 41 5.43 3.37 -3.70
C VAL A 41 4.88 1.96 -3.75
N VAL A 42 4.92 1.26 -2.61
CA VAL A 42 4.11 0.07 -2.36
C VAL A 42 2.89 0.48 -1.57
N LYS A 43 1.71 0.20 -2.11
CA LYS A 43 0.43 0.57 -1.53
C LYS A 43 -0.35 -0.66 -1.11
N PHE A 44 -1.00 -0.58 0.04
CA PHE A 44 -1.95 -1.57 0.54
C PHE A 44 -3.29 -0.90 0.77
N THR A 45 -4.36 -1.49 0.23
CA THR A 45 -5.72 -1.03 0.47
C THR A 45 -6.34 -1.82 1.63
N ILE A 46 -6.61 -1.14 2.75
CA ILE A 46 -7.02 -1.77 4.03
C ILE A 46 -8.52 -1.62 4.24
N ALA A 47 -9.25 -2.75 4.29
CA ALA A 47 -10.69 -2.74 4.55
C ALA A 47 -11.04 -2.80 6.04
N HIS A 48 -10.28 -3.55 6.84
CA HIS A 48 -10.55 -3.83 8.26
C HIS A 48 -9.26 -4.24 9.00
N ARG A 49 -9.39 -4.69 10.26
CA ARG A 49 -8.23 -4.95 11.13
C ARG A 49 -7.40 -6.14 10.67
N GLU A 50 -8.03 -7.18 10.13
CA GLU A 50 -7.36 -8.39 9.63
C GLU A 50 -6.46 -8.05 8.43
N ASP A 51 -6.94 -7.19 7.52
CA ASP A 51 -6.13 -6.65 6.41
C ASP A 51 -4.93 -5.87 6.93
N PHE A 52 -5.13 -5.01 7.94
CA PHE A 52 -4.05 -4.25 8.56
C PHE A 52 -2.99 -5.17 9.16
N LEU A 53 -3.40 -6.17 9.94
CA LEU A 53 -2.49 -7.13 10.58
C LEU A 53 -1.74 -7.96 9.54
N TRP A 54 -2.41 -8.36 8.46
CA TRP A 54 -1.77 -9.05 7.34
C TRP A 54 -0.74 -8.15 6.65
N ALA A 55 -1.10 -6.91 6.32
CA ALA A 55 -0.20 -5.96 5.67
C ALA A 55 1.01 -5.62 6.56
N LYS A 56 0.80 -5.44 7.88
CA LYS A 56 1.88 -5.27 8.86
C LYS A 56 2.86 -6.45 8.85
N ARG A 57 2.35 -7.69 8.87
CA ARG A 57 3.21 -8.89 8.75
C ARG A 57 3.96 -8.94 7.43
N PHE A 58 3.30 -8.58 6.32
CA PHE A 58 3.92 -8.52 5.01
C PHE A 58 5.06 -7.50 4.99
N VAL A 59 4.82 -6.30 5.51
CA VAL A 59 5.83 -5.24 5.58
C VAL A 59 7.02 -5.66 6.44
N ASN A 60 6.79 -6.28 7.58
CA ASN A 60 7.88 -6.72 8.47
C ASN A 60 8.68 -7.91 7.91
N LYS A 61 8.08 -8.74 7.04
CA LYS A 61 8.74 -9.89 6.43
C LYS A 61 9.63 -9.50 5.25
N ASN A 62 9.33 -8.40 4.56
CA ASN A 62 10.01 -8.00 3.33
C ASN A 62 10.85 -6.74 3.55
N LYS A 63 11.87 -6.53 2.71
CA LYS A 63 12.66 -5.30 2.70
C LYS A 63 12.14 -4.40 1.58
N PHE A 64 12.00 -3.11 1.87
CA PHE A 64 11.55 -2.11 0.90
C PHE A 64 12.55 -0.95 0.86
N ILE A 65 12.93 -0.55 -0.35
CA ILE A 65 13.65 0.70 -0.60
C ILE A 65 12.65 1.83 -0.89
N SER A 66 11.48 1.48 -1.44
CA SER A 66 10.37 2.38 -1.75
C SER A 66 9.58 2.78 -0.50
N SER A 67 8.76 3.83 -0.63
CA SER A 67 7.82 4.22 0.42
C SER A 67 6.66 3.23 0.53
N ILE A 68 6.16 3.03 1.75
CA ILE A 68 5.04 2.10 2.02
C ILE A 68 3.82 2.88 2.47
N PHE A 69 2.71 2.73 1.73
CA PHE A 69 1.48 3.47 1.93
C PHE A 69 0.33 2.54 2.30
N PHE A 70 -0.36 2.82 3.40
CA PHE A 70 -1.64 2.19 3.73
C PHE A 70 -2.77 3.15 3.40
N GLN A 71 -3.73 2.68 2.61
CA GLN A 71 -4.89 3.44 2.17
C GLN A 71 -6.17 2.78 2.67
N PRO A 72 -7.10 3.51 3.30
CA PRO A 72 -8.35 2.91 3.73
C PRO A 72 -9.29 2.67 2.55
N VAL A 73 -10.05 1.56 2.59
CA VAL A 73 -11.21 1.38 1.70
C VAL A 73 -12.26 2.42 2.08
N TRP A 74 -12.61 3.26 1.11
CA TRP A 74 -13.61 4.32 1.29
C TRP A 74 -14.94 3.73 1.75
N GLY A 75 -15.58 4.40 2.72
CA GLY A 75 -16.86 3.96 3.29
C GLY A 75 -16.79 2.72 4.19
N ARG A 76 -15.63 2.04 4.30
CA ARG A 76 -15.46 0.86 5.18
C ARG A 76 -14.55 1.14 6.38
N LEU A 77 -13.41 1.78 6.14
CA LEU A 77 -12.46 2.16 7.19
C LEU A 77 -12.22 3.67 7.14
N SER A 78 -12.30 4.34 8.29
CA SER A 78 -11.99 5.77 8.35
C SER A 78 -10.48 6.00 8.31
N ALA A 79 -10.05 7.06 7.61
CA ALA A 79 -8.64 7.46 7.56
C ALA A 79 -8.07 7.72 8.95
N LYS A 80 -8.87 8.33 9.85
CA LYS A 80 -8.50 8.56 11.25
C LYS A 80 -8.18 7.25 11.99
N ARG A 81 -9.02 6.23 11.86
CA ARG A 81 -8.81 4.94 12.53
C ARG A 81 -7.59 4.21 12.00
N LEU A 82 -7.38 4.24 10.69
CA LEU A 82 -6.19 3.66 10.08
C LEU A 82 -4.91 4.42 10.51
N ALA A 83 -4.96 5.76 10.60
CA ALA A 83 -3.84 6.56 11.09
C ALA A 83 -3.42 6.18 12.51
N GLN A 84 -4.39 5.98 13.41
CA GLN A 84 -4.13 5.54 14.78
C GLN A 84 -3.39 4.20 14.81
N TRP A 85 -3.87 3.21 14.04
CA TRP A 85 -3.18 1.92 13.95
C TRP A 85 -1.76 2.05 13.40
N ILE A 86 -1.53 2.89 12.39
CA ILE A 86 -0.20 3.11 11.82
C ILE A 86 0.75 3.68 12.89
N ILE A 87 0.33 4.75 13.59
CA ILE A 87 1.13 5.41 14.62
C ILE A 87 1.48 4.44 15.76
N GLU A 88 0.50 3.64 16.20
CA GLU A 88 0.66 2.72 17.33
C GLU A 88 1.52 1.49 17.00
N GLU A 89 1.45 1.00 15.76
CA GLU A 89 1.91 -0.36 15.46
C GLU A 89 2.93 -0.51 14.33
N ILE A 90 3.04 0.46 13.43
CA ILE A 90 3.93 0.40 12.25
C ILE A 90 4.29 1.81 11.72
N PRO A 91 4.97 2.65 12.52
CA PRO A 91 5.14 4.08 12.24
C PRO A 91 5.99 4.39 10.99
N GLN A 92 6.70 3.40 10.42
CA GLN A 92 7.42 3.56 9.16
C GLN A 92 6.50 3.63 7.92
N VAL A 93 5.23 3.22 8.05
CA VAL A 93 4.23 3.29 6.98
C VAL A 93 3.59 4.67 6.95
N ARG A 94 3.27 5.16 5.76
CA ARG A 94 2.55 6.43 5.56
C ARG A 94 1.07 6.17 5.29
N LEU A 95 0.21 7.04 5.79
CA LEU A 95 -1.20 7.05 5.42
C LEU A 95 -1.37 7.69 4.04
N SER A 96 -2.09 7.01 3.15
CA SER A 96 -2.61 7.58 1.92
C SER A 96 -4.12 7.73 2.00
N VAL A 97 -4.66 8.87 1.54
CA VAL A 97 -6.10 9.11 1.48
C VAL A 97 -6.57 9.29 0.05
N GLN A 98 -7.80 8.86 -0.23
CA GLN A 98 -8.43 9.06 -1.53
C GLN A 98 -8.93 10.51 -1.63
N LEU A 99 -8.03 11.43 -1.97
CA LEU A 99 -8.30 12.87 -1.92
C LEU A 99 -9.50 13.29 -2.77
N HIS A 100 -9.67 12.71 -3.97
CA HIS A 100 -10.84 12.98 -4.82
C HIS A 100 -12.16 12.69 -4.09
N LYS A 101 -12.24 11.62 -3.30
CA LYS A 101 -13.45 11.29 -2.52
C LYS A 101 -13.70 12.27 -1.37
N ILE A 102 -12.64 12.75 -0.71
CA ILE A 102 -12.74 13.78 0.33
C ILE A 102 -13.23 15.09 -0.27
N LEU A 103 -12.67 15.48 -1.41
CA LEU A 103 -13.02 16.71 -2.13
C LEU A 103 -14.31 16.60 -2.94
N LYS A 104 -14.98 15.44 -2.94
CA LYS A 104 -16.19 15.15 -3.72
C LYS A 104 -16.01 15.38 -5.22
N LEU A 105 -14.84 15.00 -5.74
CA LEU A 105 -14.50 14.99 -7.16
C LEU A 105 -14.73 13.58 -7.75
N PRO A 106 -15.04 13.49 -9.06
CA PRO A 106 -15.18 12.21 -9.76
C PRO A 106 -13.91 11.35 -9.69
#